data_AF-A0A7W4TP33-F1
#
_entry.id   AF-A0A7W4TP33-F1
#
_cell.length_a   1.000
_cell.length_b   1.000
_cell.length_c   1.000
_cell.angle_alpha   90.00
_cell.angle_beta   90.00
_cell.angle_gamma   90.00
#
_symmetry.space_group_name_H-M   'P 1'
#
loop_
_entity.id
_entity.type
_entity.pdbx_description
1 polymer ?
#
loop_
_entity_poly.entity_id
_entity_poly.type
_entity_poly.pdbx_seq_one_letter_code
_entity_poly.pdbx_strand_id
1 'polypeptide(L)'
;MNRYRVTAIAHRRCAGSTAGEAGSGIVHVETVRAEDAGFARDLVLVRLHAESALVSPAPVGVDAVLVERVRWGRAPVRELDRRRVVALR
;
A
#
# COMPACT_ATOMS: atom_id res chain seq x y z
N MET A 1 10.11 18.53 -6.91
CA MET A 1 9.45 17.20 -6.76
C MET A 1 10.38 16.27 -6.01
N ASN A 2 9.89 15.64 -4.94
CA ASN A 2 10.66 14.76 -4.05
C ASN A 2 10.55 13.30 -4.51
N ARG A 3 11.54 12.47 -4.18
CA ARG A 3 11.51 11.03 -4.43
C ARG A 3 11.03 10.31 -3.16
N TYR A 4 10.05 9.43 -3.30
CA TYR A 4 9.50 8.65 -2.22
C TYR A 4 9.54 7.17 -2.55
N ARG A 5 9.92 6.34 -1.59
CA ARG A 5 9.70 4.91 -1.63
C ARG A 5 8.43 4.63 -0.84
N VAL A 6 7.44 4.03 -1.48
CA VAL A 6 6.18 3.64 -0.85
C VAL A 6 6.15 2.12 -0.80
N THR A 7 5.84 1.57 0.37
CA THR A 7 5.61 0.15 0.57
C THR A 7 4.20 -0.04 1.08
N ALA A 8 3.33 -0.66 0.29
CA ALA A 8 1.99 -1.04 0.68
C ALA A 8 1.94 -2.54 0.98
N ILE A 9 1.39 -2.88 2.14
CA ILE A 9 1.05 -4.24 2.54
C ILE A 9 -0.46 -4.35 2.42
N ALA A 10 -0.92 -5.33 1.67
CA ALA A 10 -2.31 -5.54 1.36
C ALA A 10 -2.65 -7.02 1.34
N HIS A 11 -3.93 -7.34 1.30
CA HIS A 11 -4.44 -8.70 1.18
C HIS A 11 -5.57 -8.74 0.17
N ARG A 12 -5.70 -9.86 -0.53
CA ARG A 12 -6.88 -10.15 -1.34
C ARG A 12 -7.91 -10.86 -0.48
N ARG A 13 -9.12 -10.31 -0.38
CA ARG A 13 -10.23 -11.00 0.29
C ARG A 13 -10.85 -12.01 -0.67
N CYS A 14 -10.62 -13.30 -0.43
CA CYS A 14 -11.30 -14.35 -1.17
C CYS A 14 -12.72 -14.50 -0.62
N ALA A 15 -13.74 -14.18 -1.43
CA ALA A 15 -15.13 -14.46 -1.09
C ALA A 15 -15.33 -15.98 -1.13
N GLY A 16 -15.46 -16.60 0.04
CA GLY A 16 -15.66 -18.05 0.21
C GLY A 16 -14.67 -18.74 1.14
N SER A 17 -13.64 -18.03 1.60
CA SER A 17 -12.63 -18.64 2.47
C SER A 17 -13.16 -18.70 3.92
N THR A 18 -13.49 -19.91 4.36
CA THR A 18 -13.77 -20.18 5.79
C THR A 18 -12.59 -19.70 6.62
N ALA A 19 -12.86 -19.10 7.78
CA ALA A 19 -11.88 -18.57 8.72
C ALA A 19 -10.67 -19.53 8.91
N GLY A 20 -9.60 -19.32 8.15
CA GLY A 20 -8.47 -20.25 8.10
C GLY A 20 -7.69 -20.25 6.77
N GLU A 21 -8.33 -19.93 5.65
CA GLU A 21 -7.62 -19.74 4.37
C GLU A 21 -7.03 -18.33 4.31
N ALA A 22 -5.73 -18.25 4.61
CA ALA A 22 -4.93 -17.04 4.54
C ALA A 22 -5.13 -16.33 3.19
N GLY A 23 -5.74 -15.14 3.22
CA GLY A 23 -5.79 -14.28 2.05
C GLY A 23 -4.37 -14.09 1.51
N SER A 24 -4.20 -14.16 0.19
CA SER A 24 -2.88 -13.96 -0.42
C SER A 24 -2.38 -12.55 -0.07
N GLY A 25 -1.26 -12.50 0.63
CA GLY A 25 -0.60 -11.26 1.02
C GLY A 25 0.07 -10.62 -0.19
N ILE A 26 -0.17 -9.33 -0.38
CA ILE A 26 0.39 -8.50 -1.44
C ILE A 26 1.35 -7.51 -0.78
N VAL A 27 2.60 -7.50 -1.22
CA VAL A 27 3.58 -6.47 -0.85
C VAL A 27 3.95 -5.71 -2.11
N HIS A 28 3.54 -4.46 -2.19
CA HIS A 28 3.83 -3.58 -3.32
C HIS A 28 4.85 -2.52 -2.90
N VAL A 29 5.99 -2.48 -3.58
CA VAL A 29 7.05 -1.51 -3.28
C VAL A 29 7.33 -0.72 -4.54
N GLU A 30 7.17 0.59 -4.45
CA GLU A 30 7.34 1.46 -5.61
C GLU A 30 8.06 2.75 -5.22
N THR A 31 8.91 3.23 -6.13
CA THR A 31 9.59 4.50 -5.97
C THR A 31 9.02 5.53 -6.93
N VAL A 32 8.35 6.55 -6.38
CA VAL A 32 7.66 7.58 -7.16
C VAL A 32 8.28 8.96 -6.91
N ARG A 33 8.03 9.89 -7.84
CA ARG A 33 8.28 11.31 -7.63
C ARG A 33 6.95 12.00 -7.34
N ALA A 34 6.87 12.74 -6.24
CA ALA A 34 5.66 13.41 -5.79
C ALA A 34 5.99 14.75 -5.12
N GLU A 35 5.00 15.62 -4.96
CA GLU A 35 5.14 16.89 -4.25
C GLU A 35 5.32 16.64 -2.75
N ASP A 36 4.46 15.81 -2.18
CA ASP A 36 4.48 15.39 -0.77
C ASP A 36 4.27 13.87 -0.60
N ALA A 37 4.32 13.41 0.65
CA ALA A 37 4.19 12.00 1.02
C ALA A 37 2.77 11.45 0.83
N GLY A 38 1.73 12.28 1.03
CA GLY A 38 0.34 11.89 0.84
C GLY A 38 0.04 11.62 -0.63
N PHE A 39 0.50 12.49 -1.52
CA PHE A 39 0.37 12.28 -2.96
C PHE A 39 1.16 11.06 -3.44
N ALA A 40 2.36 10.82 -2.89
CA ALA A 40 3.12 9.61 -3.18
C ALA A 40 2.36 8.33 -2.78
N ARG A 41 1.74 8.34 -1.60
CA ARG A 41 0.90 7.24 -1.10
C ARG A 41 -0.26 6.98 -2.06
N ASP A 42 -1.03 8.02 -2.37
CA ASP A 42 -2.27 7.87 -3.14
C ASP A 42 -1.99 7.39 -4.57
N LEU A 43 -0.92 7.88 -5.21
CA LEU A 43 -0.45 7.37 -6.51
C LEU A 43 -0.20 5.86 -6.48
N VAL A 44 0.50 5.38 -5.45
CA VAL A 44 0.86 3.96 -5.34
C VAL A 44 -0.35 3.11 -4.97
N LEU A 45 -1.27 3.62 -4.16
CA LEU A 45 -2.53 2.91 -3.87
C LEU A 45 -3.43 2.77 -5.09
N VAL A 46 -3.54 3.81 -5.92
CA VAL A 46 -4.29 3.72 -7.19
C VAL A 46 -3.69 2.67 -8.12
N ARG A 47 -2.35 2.64 -8.25
CA ARG A 47 -1.65 1.63 -9.06
C ARG A 47 -1.87 0.23 -8.51
N LEU A 48 -1.70 0.03 -7.21
CA LEU A 48 -1.95 -1.25 -6.55
C LEU A 48 -3.36 -1.78 -6.84
N HIS A 49 -4.38 -0.93 -6.71
CA HIS A 49 -5.76 -1.32 -6.99
C HIS A 49 -6.00 -1.64 -8.47
N ALA A 50 -5.46 -0.81 -9.38
CA ALA A 50 -5.60 -1.01 -10.82
C ALA A 50 -4.91 -2.31 -11.27
N GLU A 51 -3.66 -2.52 -10.88
CA GLU A 51 -2.88 -3.72 -11.22
C GLU A 51 -3.52 -4.98 -10.61
N SER A 52 -3.99 -4.90 -9.37
CA SER A 52 -4.67 -6.02 -8.73
C SER A 52 -5.97 -6.41 -9.46
N ALA A 53 -6.74 -5.43 -9.92
CA ALA A 53 -7.97 -5.65 -10.67
C ALA A 53 -7.73 -6.32 -12.04
N LEU A 54 -6.55 -6.13 -12.64
CA LEU A 54 -6.16 -6.83 -13.88
C LEU A 54 -5.89 -8.33 -13.65
N VAL A 55 -5.50 -8.70 -12.44
CA VAL A 55 -5.15 -10.10 -12.09
C VAL A 55 -6.35 -10.85 -11.52
N SER A 56 -7.23 -10.19 -10.76
CA SER A 56 -8.36 -10.83 -10.10
C SER A 56 -9.49 -9.83 -9.83
N PRO A 57 -10.76 -10.26 -9.96
CA PRO A 57 -11.91 -9.43 -9.59
C PRO A 57 -12.09 -9.31 -8.07
N ALA A 58 -11.36 -10.10 -7.26
CA ALA A 58 -11.50 -10.07 -5.81
C ALA A 58 -10.91 -8.77 -5.23
N PRO A 59 -11.63 -8.10 -4.30
CA PRO A 59 -11.20 -6.83 -3.77
C PRO A 59 -9.91 -6.97 -2.94
N VAL A 60 -9.07 -5.94 -3.03
CA VAL A 60 -7.83 -5.81 -2.26
C VAL A 60 -8.07 -4.85 -1.10
N GLY A 61 -7.80 -5.33 0.12
CA GLY A 61 -7.73 -4.50 1.33
C GLY A 61 -6.29 -4.12 1.63
N VAL A 62 -6.04 -2.86 1.97
CA VAL A 62 -4.70 -2.38 2.34
C VAL A 62 -4.58 -2.38 3.86
N ASP A 63 -3.57 -3.08 4.38
CA ASP A 63 -3.33 -3.24 5.82
C ASP A 63 -2.41 -2.17 6.38
N ALA A 64 -1.38 -1.81 5.62
CA ALA A 64 -0.41 -0.81 6.02
C ALA A 64 0.25 -0.14 4.82
N VAL A 65 0.62 1.13 4.97
CA VAL A 65 1.46 1.83 4.00
C VAL A 65 2.58 2.56 4.73
N LEU A 66 3.81 2.34 4.26
CA LEU A 66 5.00 3.07 4.68
C LEU A 66 5.44 3.99 3.55
N VAL A 67 5.63 5.26 3.85
CA VAL A 67 6.16 6.25 2.89
C VAL A 67 7.49 6.78 3.41
N GLU A 68 8.53 6.62 2.62
CA GLU A 68 9.88 7.05 2.97
C GLU A 68 10.37 8.08 1.96
N ARG A 69 10.72 9.28 2.42
CA ARG A 69 11.37 10.26 1.54
C ARG A 69 12.81 9.84 1.30
N VAL A 70 13.13 9.54 0.04
CA VAL A 70 14.47 9.12 -0.39
C VAL A 70 15.32 10.37 -0.60
N ARG A 71 16.35 10.54 0.23
CA ARG A 71 17.37 11.58 0.09
C ARG A 71 18.70 10.93 -0.24
N TRP A 72 19.42 11.45 -1.24
CA TRP A 72 20.77 10.99 -1.53
C TRP A 72 21.68 11.41 -0.35
N GLY A 73 22.39 10.45 0.27
CA GLY A 73 23.39 10.74 1.30
C GLY A 73 22.89 11.00 2.73
N ARG A 74 21.59 10.85 3.02
CA ARG A 74 21.05 10.85 4.41
C ARG A 74 20.05 9.71 4.60
N ALA A 75 20.02 9.13 5.80
CA ALA A 75 19.10 8.05 6.14
C ALA A 75 17.63 8.43 5.85
N PRO A 76 16.81 7.49 5.34
CA PRO A 76 15.42 7.76 4.98
C PRO A 76 14.60 8.19 6.20
N VAL A 77 13.82 9.26 6.04
CA VAL A 77 12.85 9.71 7.06
C VAL A 77 11.63 8.82 6.95
N ARG A 78 11.31 8.10 8.04
CA ARG A 78 10.18 7.15 8.12
C ARG A 78 8.94 7.86 8.63
N GLU A 79 7.88 7.86 7.84
CA GLU A 79 6.55 8.27 8.28
C GLU A 79 5.61 7.06 8.12
N LEU A 80 5.17 6.50 9.24
CA LEU A 80 4.33 5.31 9.28
C LEU A 80 2.88 5.74 9.57
N ASP A 81 2.05 5.76 8.53
CA ASP A 81 0.63 6.11 8.66
C ASP A 81 -0.16 4.88 9.15
N ARG A 82 -0.31 4.73 10.47
CA ARG A 82 -1.12 3.68 11.10
C ARG A 82 -2.58 4.12 11.24
N ARG A 83 -3.27 4.42 10.15
CA ARG A 83 -4.74 4.56 10.19
C ARG A 83 -5.36 3.17 10.26
N ARG A 84 -5.51 2.69 11.49
CA ARG A 84 -6.33 1.52 11.85
C ARG A 84 -7.71 1.71 11.22
N VAL A 85 -8.07 0.85 10.26
CA VAL A 85 -9.44 0.74 9.75
C VAL A 85 -10.31 0.38 10.95
N VAL A 86 -11.09 1.34 11.44
CA VAL A 86 -12.17 1.07 12.39
C VAL A 86 -13.12 0.16 11.63
N ALA A 87 -13.18 -1.11 12.07
CA ALA A 87 -14.22 -2.03 11.69
C ALA A 87 -15.56 -1.36 12.01
N LEU A 88 -16.28 -0.93 10.97
CA LEU A 88 -17.70 -0.63 11.08
C LEU A 88 -18.38 -1.98 11.41
N ARG A 89 -18.97 -2.02 12.61
CA ARG A 89 -19.88 -3.07 13.05
C ARG A 89 -21.14 -3.09 12.18
#